data_AF-A0A925JCX0-F1
#
_entry.id   AF-A0A925JCX0-F1
#
_cell.length_a   1.000
_cell.length_b   1.000
_cell.length_c   1.000
_cell.angle_alpha   90.00
_cell.angle_beta   90.00
_cell.angle_gamma   90.00
#
_symmetry.space_group_name_H-M   'P 1'
#
loop_
_entity.id
_entity.type
_entity.pdbx_description
1 polymer ?
#
loop_
_entity_poly.entity_id
_entity_poly.type
_entity_poly.pdbx_seq_one_letter_code
_entity_poly.pdbx_strand_id
1 'polypeptide(L)'
;PRLSKDLGTRHRAAIGITEDSDAVAVVVSEETGLISFVQGGQIRRALDATKLRSLIFHALESPAGAARRDKERKRAETEAEAEEAITT
;
A
#
# COMPACT_ATOMS: atom_id res chain seq x y z
N PRO A 1 8.13 11.64 -19.09
CA PRO A 1 8.67 10.55 -18.23
C PRO A 1 9.39 9.47 -19.06
N ARG A 2 10.70 9.24 -18.86
CA ARG A 2 11.40 8.10 -19.49
C ARG A 2 11.12 6.84 -18.68
N LEU A 3 10.19 6.02 -19.16
CA LEU A 3 9.83 4.74 -18.57
C LEU A 3 10.91 3.69 -18.91
N SER A 4 11.23 2.79 -17.97
CA SER A 4 12.19 1.70 -18.25
C SER A 4 11.69 0.87 -19.44
N LYS A 5 12.62 0.38 -20.26
CA LYS A 5 12.32 -0.50 -21.40
C LYS A 5 11.64 -1.80 -20.97
N ASP A 6 11.88 -2.23 -19.73
CA ASP A 6 11.32 -3.46 -19.14
C ASP A 6 9.82 -3.32 -18.77
N LEU A 7 9.24 -2.13 -18.91
CA LEU A 7 7.83 -1.92 -18.60
C LEU A 7 6.98 -2.28 -19.81
N GLY A 8 6.14 -3.32 -19.68
CA GLY A 8 5.11 -3.64 -20.68
C GLY A 8 3.98 -2.61 -20.77
N THR A 9 3.02 -2.83 -21.67
CA THR A 9 1.87 -1.92 -21.89
C THR A 9 0.99 -1.75 -20.65
N ARG A 10 0.76 -2.83 -19.88
CA ARG A 10 -0.02 -2.77 -18.62
C ARG A 10 0.63 -1.85 -17.58
N HIS A 11 1.95 -1.92 -17.44
CA HIS A 11 2.69 -1.03 -16.54
C HIS A 11 2.60 0.43 -16.99
N ARG A 12 2.74 0.69 -18.30
CA ARG A 12 2.60 2.04 -18.85
C ARG A 12 1.20 2.60 -18.66
N ALA A 13 0.16 1.79 -18.88
CA ALA A 13 -1.23 2.19 -18.66
C ALA A 13 -1.50 2.51 -17.19
N ALA A 14 -0.98 1.68 -16.26
CA ALA A 14 -1.09 1.92 -14.83
C ALA A 14 -0.40 3.22 -14.40
N ILE A 15 0.76 3.55 -14.99
CA ILE A 15 1.44 4.82 -14.73
C ILE A 15 0.62 5.98 -15.29
N GLY A 16 0.16 5.88 -16.54
CA GLY A 16 -0.62 6.94 -17.18
C GLY A 16 -1.94 7.24 -16.46
N ILE A 17 -2.69 6.22 -16.00
CA ILE A 17 -3.95 6.49 -15.30
C ILE A 17 -3.73 7.12 -13.91
N THR A 18 -2.62 6.76 -13.23
CA THR A 18 -2.34 7.24 -11.87
C THR A 18 -1.49 8.50 -11.81
N GLU A 19 -1.00 9.03 -12.95
CA GLU A 19 -0.18 10.27 -12.94
C GLU A 19 -1.04 11.52 -12.70
N ASP A 20 -2.24 11.56 -13.28
CA ASP A 20 -3.17 12.69 -13.21
C ASP A 20 -4.45 12.37 -12.41
N SER A 21 -4.46 11.28 -11.64
CA SER A 21 -5.58 10.93 -10.77
C SER A 21 -5.12 10.40 -9.42
N ASP A 22 -6.04 10.35 -8.46
CA ASP A 22 -5.87 9.69 -7.17
C ASP A 22 -6.03 8.16 -7.25
N ALA A 23 -6.16 7.62 -8.47
CA ALA A 23 -6.30 6.19 -8.68
C ALA A 23 -5.06 5.43 -8.20
N VAL A 24 -5.32 4.19 -7.82
CA VAL A 24 -4.31 3.20 -7.45
C VAL A 24 -4.43 2.03 -8.40
N ALA A 25 -3.31 1.56 -8.94
CA ALA A 25 -3.27 0.42 -9.85
C ALA A 25 -2.35 -0.69 -9.33
N VAL A 26 -2.81 -1.93 -9.43
CA VAL A 26 -2.00 -3.13 -9.19
C VAL A 26 -1.81 -3.84 -10.52
N VAL A 27 -0.56 -4.16 -10.85
CA VAL A 27 -0.19 -4.78 -12.12
C VAL A 27 0.51 -6.10 -11.84
N VAL A 28 0.07 -7.16 -12.49
CA VAL A 28 0.77 -8.44 -12.54
C VAL A 28 1.49 -8.54 -13.88
N SER A 29 2.79 -8.78 -13.84
CA SER A 29 3.59 -9.02 -15.04
C SER A 29 3.21 -10.36 -15.67
N GLU A 30 2.90 -10.37 -16.96
CA GLU A 30 2.62 -11.61 -17.70
C GLU A 30 3.90 -12.42 -17.96
N GLU A 31 5.03 -11.73 -18.11
CA GLU A 31 6.31 -12.38 -18.41
C GLU A 31 6.97 -12.96 -17.15
N THR A 32 6.81 -12.30 -16.00
CA THR A 32 7.56 -12.64 -14.78
C THR A 32 6.68 -12.99 -13.59
N GLY A 33 5.37 -12.79 -13.66
CA GLY A 33 4.45 -12.98 -12.54
C GLY A 33 4.61 -11.97 -11.39
N LEU A 34 5.61 -11.06 -11.48
CA LEU A 34 5.89 -10.09 -10.43
C LEU A 34 4.74 -9.08 -10.31
N ILE A 35 4.36 -8.80 -9.06
CA ILE A 35 3.33 -7.81 -8.76
C ILE A 35 3.98 -6.45 -8.55
N SER A 36 3.36 -5.44 -9.14
CA SER A 36 3.72 -4.03 -8.99
C SER A 36 2.53 -3.21 -8.51
N PHE A 37 2.80 -2.20 -7.71
CA PHE A 37 1.83 -1.21 -7.23
C PHE A 37 2.17 0.15 -7.83
N VAL A 38 1.17 0.87 -8.33
CA VAL A 38 1.33 2.18 -8.96
C VAL A 38 0.37 3.19 -8.35
N GLN A 39 0.89 4.35 -7.97
CA GLN A 39 0.14 5.48 -7.42
C GLN A 39 0.89 6.79 -7.69
N GLY A 40 0.19 7.85 -8.13
CA GLY A 40 0.82 9.14 -8.41
C GLY A 40 1.91 9.06 -9.50
N GLY A 41 1.73 8.20 -10.50
CA GLY A 41 2.71 7.92 -11.54
C GLY A 41 3.98 7.18 -11.08
N GLN A 42 4.08 6.81 -9.79
CA GLN A 42 5.21 6.08 -9.22
C GLN A 42 4.92 4.58 -9.17
N ILE A 43 5.87 3.77 -9.63
CA ILE A 43 5.76 2.31 -9.65
C ILE A 43 6.69 1.66 -8.62
N ARG A 44 6.14 0.78 -7.78
CA ARG A 44 6.86 -0.10 -6.86
C ARG A 44 6.74 -1.54 -7.37
N ARG A 45 7.86 -2.15 -7.76
CA ARG A 45 7.90 -3.49 -8.40
C ARG A 45 8.31 -4.58 -7.42
N ALA A 46 8.07 -5.84 -7.81
CA ALA A 46 8.50 -7.04 -7.09
C ALA A 46 8.04 -7.05 -5.62
N LEU A 47 6.76 -6.73 -5.43
CA LEU A 47 6.14 -6.73 -4.10
C LEU A 47 5.75 -8.13 -3.68
N ASP A 48 6.04 -8.45 -2.43
CA ASP A 48 5.45 -9.60 -1.74
C ASP A 48 4.01 -9.27 -1.29
N ALA A 49 3.26 -10.31 -0.90
CA ALA A 49 1.88 -10.19 -0.49
C ALA A 49 1.69 -9.26 0.72
N THR A 50 2.62 -9.29 1.68
CA THR A 50 2.56 -8.49 2.90
C THR A 50 2.70 -7.00 2.59
N LYS A 51 3.70 -6.64 1.78
CA LYS A 51 3.93 -5.26 1.33
C LYS A 51 2.79 -4.77 0.46
N LEU A 52 2.34 -5.57 -0.50
CA LEU A 52 1.21 -5.21 -1.35
C LEU A 52 -0.04 -4.91 -0.52
N ARG A 53 -0.36 -5.79 0.43
CA ARG A 53 -1.48 -5.62 1.36
C ARG A 53 -1.37 -4.30 2.12
N SER A 54 -0.21 -4.05 2.74
CA SER A 54 0.06 -2.82 3.47
C SER A 54 -0.15 -1.57 2.61
N LEU A 55 0.34 -1.58 1.37
CA LEU A 55 0.17 -0.46 0.44
C LEU A 55 -1.28 -0.24 0.03
N ILE A 56 -2.03 -1.31 -0.26
CA ILE A 56 -3.44 -1.20 -0.61
C ILE A 56 -4.25 -0.63 0.55
N PHE A 57 -4.04 -1.13 1.77
CA PHE A 57 -4.72 -0.60 2.96
C PHE A 57 -4.40 0.86 3.16
N HIS A 58 -3.11 1.23 3.19
CA HIS A 58 -2.72 2.63 3.36
C HIS A 58 -3.27 3.55 2.26
N ALA A 59 -3.34 3.08 1.02
CA ALA A 59 -3.80 3.90 -0.09
C ALA A 59 -5.34 4.07 -0.15
N LEU A 60 -6.09 3.10 0.40
CA LEU A 60 -7.57 3.11 0.38
C LEU A 60 -8.19 3.54 1.71
N GLU A 61 -7.38 3.77 2.73
CA GLU A 61 -7.86 4.24 4.01
C GLU A 61 -8.44 5.64 3.91
N SER A 62 -9.75 5.75 4.13
CA SER A 62 -10.37 7.04 4.44
C SER A 62 -9.71 7.61 5.71
N PRO A 63 -9.50 8.93 5.81
CA PRO A 63 -9.01 9.58 7.03
C PRO A 63 -9.84 9.20 8.28
N ALA A 64 -11.13 8.86 8.11
CA ALA A 64 -11.97 8.35 9.19
C ALA A 64 -11.59 6.93 9.68
N GLY A 65 -11.04 6.09 8.79
CA GLY A 65 -10.57 4.74 9.10
C GLY A 65 -9.19 4.73 9.77
N ALA A 66 -8.27 5.58 9.31
CA ALA A 66 -6.95 5.76 9.92
C ALA A 66 -7.06 6.19 11.39
N ALA A 67 -7.88 7.22 11.66
CA ALA A 67 -8.11 7.70 13.02
C ALA A 67 -8.73 6.64 13.96
N ARG A 68 -9.54 5.71 13.43
CA ARG A 68 -10.12 4.61 14.22
C ARG A 68 -9.07 3.58 14.60
N ARG A 69 -8.22 3.14 13.66
CA ARG A 69 -7.15 2.18 13.94
C ARG A 69 -6.09 2.75 14.87
N ASP A 70 -5.69 4.01 14.71
CA ASP A 70 -4.74 4.65 15.62
C ASP A 70 -5.29 4.71 17.06
N LYS A 71 -6.62 4.93 17.19
CA LYS A 71 -7.32 4.85 18.48
C LYS A 71 -7.30 3.44 19.06
N GLU A 72 -7.61 2.43 18.24
CA GLU A 72 -7.61 1.03 18.68
C GLU A 72 -6.21 0.56 19.08
N ARG A 73 -5.18 0.95 18.32
CA ARG A 73 -3.78 0.59 18.59
C ARG A 73 -3.30 1.24 19.89
N LYS A 74 -3.59 2.53 20.10
CA LYS A 74 -3.29 3.22 21.35
C LYS A 74 -4.03 2.64 22.54
N ARG A 75 -5.29 2.21 22.36
CA ARG A 75 -6.09 1.58 23.42
C ARG A 75 -5.53 0.21 23.81
N ALA A 76 -5.12 -0.59 22.83
CA ALA A 76 -4.48 -1.88 23.09
C ALA A 76 -3.11 -1.72 23.77
N GLU A 77 -2.33 -0.70 23.39
CA GLU A 77 -1.06 -0.36 24.05
C GLU A 77 -1.28 0.07 25.51
N THR A 78 -2.32 0.89 25.79
CA THR A 78 -2.66 1.29 27.18
C THR A 78 -3.24 0.16 28.02
N GLU A 79 -4.04 -0.75 27.43
CA GLU A 79 -4.55 -1.94 28.12
C GLU A 79 -3.41 -2.92 28.46
N ALA A 80 -2.45 -3.12 27.54
CA ALA A 80 -1.27 -3.96 27.79
C ALA A 80 -0.35 -3.38 28.88
N GLU A 81 -0.08 -2.06 28.86
CA GLU A 81 0.69 -1.38 29.91
C GLU A 81 -0.01 -1.45 31.28
N ALA A 82 -1.34 -1.38 31.32
CA ALA A 82 -2.11 -1.50 32.55
C ALA A 82 -2.10 -2.93 33.12
N GLU A 83 -2.17 -3.95 32.26
CA GLU A 83 -2.06 -5.36 32.68
C GLU A 83 -0.66 -5.70 33.22
N GLU A 84 0.40 -5.15 32.61
CA GLU A 84 1.79 -5.34 33.05
C GLU A 84 2.07 -4.67 34.41
N ALA A 85 1.45 -3.51 34.67
CA ALA A 85 1.55 -2.79 35.95
C ALA A 85 0.83 -3.48 37.12
N ILE A 86 -0.16 -4.35 36.86
CA ILE A 86 -0.93 -5.07 37.89
C ILE A 86 -0.23 -6.38 38.30
N THR A 87 0.70 -6.89 37.49
CA THR A 87 1.41 -8.17 37.73
C THR A 87 2.77 -8.00 38.44
N THR A 88 3.23 -6.76 38.63
CA THR A 88 4.48 -6.39 39.33
C THR A 88 4.20 -5.93 40.76
#